data_AF-A0A1S0TGW4-F1
#
_entry.id   AF-A0A1S0TGW4-F1
#
_cell.length_a   1.000
_cell.length_b   1.000
_cell.length_c   1.000
_cell.angle_alpha   90.00
_cell.angle_beta   90.00
_cell.angle_gamma   90.00
#
_symmetry.space_group_name_H-M   'P 1'
#
loop_
_entity.id
_entity.type
_entity.pdbx_description
1 polymer ?
#
loop_
_entity_poly.entity_id
_entity_poly.type
_entity_poly.pdbx_seq_one_letter_code
_entity_poly.pdbx_strand_id
1 'polypeptide(L)'
;RANLSAHLSKVRSDIDKAIPNKDFDGLAIIDYEEWRPLWEHNWYTRRIYHNASLAYVEEQYKNTGKTLTKGDELAKKEFNQAAMNFLTETIREAKNMRPNALWEFYGMPFCNYSAGKNGTEGCGEVFEEFNNRLQPLYAKATAFYPSIYLPSRKSGRTGCLYVTSVLQEAKRCAENLSISIFTFNDIECFPLESADPYYTQDDLSHSLNTAFVMGVQGTIIWSSSKDMVNQCHGIGDYVLKYVDPKVVELKTCDKIELKTCDKIRRIKKRQIPDQISCAVKNDPAYDNCQNAMTSINKPAITAK
;
A
#
# COMPACT_ATOMS: atom_id res chain seq x y z
N ARG A 1 -5.07 -1.78 -27.35
CA ARG A 1 -6.18 -2.45 -28.09
C ARG A 1 -7.50 -2.54 -27.31
N ALA A 2 -7.54 -2.30 -26.00
CA ALA A 2 -8.80 -2.31 -25.24
C ALA A 2 -9.70 -1.12 -25.60
N ASN A 3 -11.02 -1.29 -25.50
CA ASN A 3 -12.02 -0.24 -25.71
C ASN A 3 -12.33 0.47 -24.39
N LEU A 4 -11.90 1.74 -24.27
CA LEU A 4 -12.07 2.52 -23.05
C LEU A 4 -13.53 2.76 -22.69
N SER A 5 -14.40 3.08 -23.66
CA SER A 5 -15.81 3.35 -23.39
C SER A 5 -16.56 2.11 -22.87
N ALA A 6 -16.23 0.93 -23.41
CA ALA A 6 -16.75 -0.34 -22.91
C ALA A 6 -16.25 -0.63 -21.49
N HIS A 7 -14.96 -0.42 -21.23
CA HIS A 7 -14.36 -0.52 -19.90
C HIS A 7 -15.05 0.39 -18.89
N LEU A 8 -15.19 1.69 -19.17
CA LEU A 8 -15.85 2.64 -18.27
C LEU A 8 -17.32 2.30 -18.04
N SER A 9 -18.01 1.73 -19.03
CA SER A 9 -19.38 1.23 -18.84
C SER A 9 -19.44 0.06 -17.88
N LYS A 10 -18.46 -0.84 -17.93
CA LYS A 10 -18.33 -1.94 -16.97
C LYS A 10 -17.97 -1.44 -15.57
N VAL A 11 -17.02 -0.51 -15.47
CA VAL A 11 -16.65 0.16 -14.20
C VAL A 11 -17.87 0.78 -13.54
N ARG A 12 -18.70 1.51 -14.29
CA ARG A 12 -19.95 2.07 -13.76
C ARG A 12 -20.86 1.00 -13.17
N SER A 13 -21.13 -0.06 -13.93
CA SER A 13 -21.98 -1.16 -13.46
C SER A 13 -21.42 -1.85 -12.21
N ASP A 14 -20.10 -2.00 -12.12
CA ASP A 14 -19.44 -2.67 -10.99
C ASP A 14 -19.47 -1.80 -9.73
N ILE A 15 -19.25 -0.50 -9.85
CA ILE A 15 -19.34 0.44 -8.73
C ILE A 15 -20.78 0.51 -8.20
N ASP A 16 -21.78 0.53 -9.08
CA ASP A 16 -23.19 0.54 -8.66
C ASP A 16 -23.59 -0.74 -7.93
N LYS A 17 -23.01 -1.88 -8.31
CA LYS A 17 -23.22 -3.15 -7.62
C LYS A 17 -22.48 -3.23 -6.29
N ALA A 18 -21.21 -2.83 -6.25
CA ALA A 18 -20.33 -3.00 -5.10
C ALA A 18 -20.55 -1.94 -4.01
N ILE A 19 -20.87 -0.71 -4.41
CA ILE A 19 -21.08 0.43 -3.50
C ILE A 19 -22.44 1.06 -3.81
N PRO A 20 -23.58 0.42 -3.47
CA PRO A 20 -24.90 0.93 -3.86
C PRO A 20 -25.21 2.33 -3.32
N ASN A 21 -24.67 2.68 -2.15
CA ASN A 21 -24.81 4.01 -1.55
C ASN A 21 -24.05 5.05 -2.39
N LYS A 22 -24.77 5.99 -3.01
CA LYS A 22 -24.20 7.08 -3.83
C LYS A 22 -23.40 8.09 -3.00
N ASP A 23 -23.76 8.25 -1.72
CA ASP A 23 -23.14 9.19 -0.79
C ASP A 23 -22.01 8.54 0.03
N PHE A 24 -21.57 7.33 -0.35
CA PHE A 24 -20.49 6.62 0.33
C PHE A 24 -19.25 7.51 0.49
N ASP A 25 -18.77 7.61 1.73
CA ASP A 25 -17.67 8.48 2.17
C ASP A 25 -16.49 7.68 2.78
N GLY A 26 -16.51 6.36 2.61
CA GLY A 26 -15.46 5.46 3.09
C GLY A 26 -14.27 5.32 2.14
N LEU A 27 -13.38 4.39 2.50
CA LEU A 27 -12.24 3.99 1.68
C LEU A 27 -12.72 3.18 0.47
N ALA A 28 -12.33 3.59 -0.73
CA ALA A 28 -12.68 2.93 -1.98
C ALA A 28 -11.40 2.63 -2.79
N ILE A 29 -11.01 1.36 -2.81
CA ILE A 29 -9.72 0.94 -3.35
C ILE A 29 -9.95 0.15 -4.63
N ILE A 30 -9.28 0.56 -5.72
CA ILE A 30 -9.28 -0.21 -6.97
C ILE A 30 -8.06 -1.13 -6.96
N ASP A 31 -8.30 -2.42 -6.80
CA ASP A 31 -7.23 -3.42 -6.84
C ASP A 31 -6.97 -3.86 -8.27
N TYR A 32 -5.81 -3.44 -8.80
CA TYR A 32 -5.42 -3.63 -10.18
C TYR A 32 -3.90 -3.82 -10.25
N GLU A 33 -3.45 -5.02 -10.61
CA GLU A 33 -2.03 -5.42 -10.48
C GLU A 33 -1.41 -6.05 -11.73
N GLU A 34 -2.16 -6.15 -12.83
CA GLU A 34 -1.78 -6.90 -14.02
C GLU A 34 -0.55 -6.29 -14.73
N TRP A 35 -0.63 -5.01 -15.12
CA TRP A 35 0.48 -4.21 -15.68
C TRP A 35 0.71 -2.93 -14.87
N ARG A 36 1.96 -2.46 -14.81
CA ARG A 36 2.32 -1.16 -14.21
C ARG A 36 1.96 0.00 -15.16
N PRO A 37 1.60 1.19 -14.64
CA PRO A 37 1.14 2.32 -15.45
C PRO A 37 2.12 2.81 -16.53
N LEU A 38 3.42 2.55 -16.37
CA LEU A 38 4.44 2.88 -17.36
C LEU A 38 5.34 1.67 -17.67
N TRP A 39 5.90 1.70 -18.88
CA TRP A 39 6.66 0.64 -19.51
C TRP A 39 7.77 0.05 -18.64
N GLU A 40 8.62 0.89 -18.05
CA GLU A 40 9.87 0.49 -17.38
C GLU A 40 9.69 -0.47 -16.19
N HIS A 41 8.52 -0.49 -15.53
CA HIS A 41 8.25 -1.40 -14.41
C HIS A 41 7.41 -2.63 -14.76
N ASN A 42 7.22 -2.92 -16.05
CA ASN A 42 6.60 -4.16 -16.53
C ASN A 42 7.64 -5.26 -16.83
N TRP A 43 8.37 -5.70 -15.81
CA TRP A 43 9.44 -6.70 -15.89
C TRP A 43 8.96 -8.12 -15.51
N TYR A 44 9.87 -9.10 -15.66
CA TYR A 44 9.62 -10.53 -15.38
C TYR A 44 8.36 -11.06 -16.08
N THR A 45 7.38 -11.60 -15.35
CA THR A 45 6.11 -12.11 -15.88
C THR A 45 5.30 -11.05 -16.63
N ARG A 46 5.51 -9.76 -16.33
CA ARG A 46 4.83 -8.64 -17.01
C ARG A 46 5.50 -8.25 -18.34
N ARG A 47 6.59 -8.89 -18.75
CA ARG A 47 7.20 -8.68 -20.09
C ARG A 47 6.24 -9.04 -21.24
N ILE A 48 5.21 -9.84 -20.96
CA ILE A 48 4.15 -10.13 -21.93
C ILE A 48 3.51 -8.85 -22.50
N TYR A 49 3.42 -7.78 -21.69
CA TYR A 49 2.84 -6.51 -22.13
C TYR A 49 3.77 -5.77 -23.10
N HIS A 50 5.09 -5.82 -22.88
CA HIS A 50 6.06 -5.29 -23.85
C HIS A 50 5.96 -6.03 -25.18
N ASN A 51 5.98 -7.37 -25.14
CA ASN A 51 5.92 -8.20 -26.34
C ASN A 51 4.62 -7.97 -27.13
N ALA A 52 3.48 -7.87 -26.45
CA ALA A 52 2.19 -7.61 -27.08
C ALA A 52 2.13 -6.19 -27.70
N SER A 53 2.71 -5.18 -27.05
CA SER A 53 2.81 -3.82 -27.59
C SER A 53 3.71 -3.76 -28.82
N LEU A 54 4.84 -4.46 -28.82
CA LEU A 54 5.74 -4.55 -29.98
C LEU A 54 5.06 -5.22 -31.17
N ALA A 55 4.47 -6.39 -30.95
CA ALA A 55 3.73 -7.13 -31.98
C ALA A 55 2.59 -6.28 -32.56
N TYR A 56 1.91 -5.49 -31.73
CA TYR A 56 0.86 -4.59 -32.19
C TYR A 56 1.40 -3.48 -33.12
N VAL A 57 2.48 -2.81 -32.75
CA VAL A 57 3.11 -1.78 -33.60
C VAL A 57 3.59 -2.38 -34.92
N GLU A 58 4.21 -3.56 -34.90
CA GLU A 58 4.62 -4.27 -36.11
C GLU A 58 3.43 -4.60 -37.03
N GLU A 59 2.32 -5.08 -36.47
CA GLU A 59 1.09 -5.38 -37.21
C GLU A 59 0.52 -4.12 -37.88
N GLN A 60 0.46 -3.00 -37.15
CA GLN A 60 -0.01 -1.73 -37.70
C GLN A 60 0.85 -1.27 -38.88
N TYR A 61 2.18 -1.40 -38.77
CA TYR A 61 3.09 -0.95 -39.82
C TYR A 61 3.09 -1.85 -41.05
N LYS A 62 2.97 -3.19 -40.89
CA LYS A 62 2.82 -4.13 -42.02
C LYS A 62 1.68 -3.74 -42.95
N ASN A 63 0.57 -3.24 -42.37
CA ASN A 63 -0.60 -2.81 -43.13
C ASN A 63 -0.41 -1.49 -43.89
N THR A 64 0.66 -0.73 -43.61
CA THR A 64 0.96 0.55 -44.28
C THR A 64 1.97 0.44 -45.42
N GLY A 65 2.63 -0.73 -45.57
CA GLY A 65 3.71 -0.92 -46.55
C GLY A 65 5.00 -0.14 -46.24
N LYS A 66 5.12 0.46 -45.04
CA LYS A 66 6.31 1.21 -44.61
C LYS A 66 7.25 0.36 -43.76
N THR A 67 8.54 0.65 -43.82
CA THR A 67 9.52 0.09 -42.88
C THR A 67 9.34 0.71 -41.50
N LEU A 68 9.14 -0.14 -40.48
CA LEU A 68 9.11 0.31 -39.09
C LEU A 68 10.53 0.67 -38.63
N THR A 69 10.78 1.95 -38.38
CA THR A 69 11.99 2.43 -37.71
C THR A 69 11.64 2.79 -36.26
N LYS A 70 12.49 2.39 -35.29
CA LYS A 70 12.29 2.65 -33.85
C LYS A 70 10.99 2.08 -33.26
N GLY A 71 10.64 0.85 -33.62
CA GLY A 71 9.45 0.15 -33.12
C GLY A 71 9.33 0.13 -31.59
N ASP A 72 10.44 -0.08 -30.88
CA ASP A 72 10.48 -0.11 -29.42
C ASP A 72 10.08 1.24 -28.79
N GLU A 73 10.56 2.35 -29.34
CA GLU A 73 10.22 3.70 -28.85
C GLU A 73 8.73 3.98 -29.06
N LEU A 74 8.17 3.58 -30.20
CA LEU A 74 6.76 3.76 -30.51
C LEU A 74 5.87 2.89 -29.60
N ALA A 75 6.21 1.61 -29.44
CA ALA A 75 5.48 0.69 -28.56
C ALA A 75 5.47 1.18 -27.10
N LYS A 76 6.61 1.67 -26.60
CA LYS A 76 6.71 2.30 -25.29
C LYS A 76 5.81 3.52 -25.16
N LYS A 77 5.84 4.42 -26.16
CA LYS A 77 5.02 5.64 -26.17
C LYS A 77 3.52 5.30 -26.17
N GLU A 78 3.08 4.42 -27.05
CA GLU A 78 1.68 4.02 -27.17
C GLU A 78 1.19 3.29 -25.92
N PHE A 79 2.00 2.38 -25.36
CA PHE A 79 1.68 1.69 -24.11
C PHE A 79 1.50 2.69 -22.96
N ASN A 80 2.47 3.57 -22.72
CA ASN A 80 2.41 4.54 -21.62
C ASN A 80 1.19 5.45 -21.76
N GLN A 81 0.92 5.94 -22.97
CA GLN A 81 -0.23 6.82 -23.22
C GLN A 81 -1.56 6.09 -22.96
N ALA A 82 -1.69 4.86 -23.45
CA ALA A 82 -2.91 4.07 -23.27
C ALA A 82 -3.11 3.66 -21.81
N ALA A 83 -2.07 3.14 -21.16
CA ALA A 83 -2.08 2.73 -19.76
C ALA A 83 -2.46 3.89 -18.83
N MET A 84 -1.80 5.03 -18.97
CA MET A 84 -2.09 6.24 -18.18
C MET A 84 -3.53 6.72 -18.40
N ASN A 85 -4.00 6.74 -19.65
CA ASN A 85 -5.37 7.14 -19.97
C ASN A 85 -6.41 6.20 -19.35
N PHE A 86 -6.21 4.87 -19.44
CA PHE A 86 -7.12 3.89 -18.85
C PHE A 86 -7.26 4.07 -17.34
N LEU A 87 -6.14 4.18 -16.62
CA LEU A 87 -6.17 4.34 -15.16
C LEU A 87 -6.76 5.69 -14.74
N THR A 88 -6.35 6.77 -15.41
CA THR A 88 -6.82 8.13 -15.11
C THR A 88 -8.32 8.27 -15.34
N GLU A 89 -8.84 7.75 -16.46
CA GLU A 89 -10.27 7.81 -16.75
C GLU A 89 -11.08 6.89 -15.84
N THR A 90 -10.52 5.75 -15.42
CA THR A 90 -11.18 4.85 -14.46
C THR A 90 -11.39 5.53 -13.11
N ILE A 91 -10.33 6.11 -12.53
CA ILE A 91 -10.45 6.78 -11.22
C ILE A 91 -11.28 8.07 -11.32
N ARG A 92 -11.21 8.78 -12.45
CA ARG A 92 -12.08 9.95 -12.72
C ARG A 92 -13.55 9.53 -12.72
N GLU A 93 -13.89 8.45 -13.40
CA GLU A 93 -15.25 7.92 -13.45
C GLU A 93 -15.72 7.45 -12.07
N ALA A 94 -14.88 6.71 -11.34
CA ALA A 94 -15.19 6.24 -9.99
C ALA A 94 -15.49 7.40 -9.03
N LYS A 95 -14.67 8.45 -9.06
CA LYS A 95 -14.88 9.67 -8.27
C LYS A 95 -16.16 10.40 -8.66
N ASN A 96 -16.47 10.51 -9.95
CA ASN A 96 -17.74 11.13 -10.38
C ASN A 96 -18.95 10.37 -9.83
N MET A 97 -18.85 9.05 -9.73
CA MET A 97 -19.94 8.20 -9.25
C MET A 97 -20.09 8.19 -7.73
N ARG A 98 -18.99 8.28 -6.97
CA ARG A 98 -18.97 8.32 -5.50
C ARG A 98 -18.04 9.46 -5.05
N PRO A 99 -18.51 10.72 -5.09
CA PRO A 99 -17.66 11.89 -4.93
C PRO A 99 -17.10 12.08 -3.51
N ASN A 100 -17.77 11.51 -2.50
CA ASN A 100 -17.34 11.61 -1.10
C ASN A 100 -16.32 10.53 -0.72
N ALA A 101 -16.16 9.49 -1.55
CA ALA A 101 -15.31 8.36 -1.24
C ALA A 101 -13.82 8.69 -1.46
N LEU A 102 -12.99 7.95 -0.73
CA LEU A 102 -11.54 8.07 -0.78
C LEU A 102 -10.99 7.07 -1.81
N TRP A 103 -10.76 7.53 -3.04
CA TRP A 103 -10.39 6.74 -4.21
C TRP A 103 -8.89 6.80 -4.51
N GLU A 104 -8.30 5.62 -4.74
CA GLU A 104 -7.03 5.39 -5.44
C GLU A 104 -6.85 3.90 -5.72
N PHE A 105 -5.87 3.58 -6.56
CA PHE A 105 -5.40 2.23 -6.79
C PHE A 105 -4.59 1.68 -5.60
N TYR A 106 -4.76 0.39 -5.33
CA TYR A 106 -3.94 -0.33 -4.35
C TYR A 106 -2.43 -0.23 -4.68
N GLY A 107 -1.61 -0.06 -3.66
CA GLY A 107 -0.15 -0.08 -3.76
C GLY A 107 0.49 1.20 -4.29
N MET A 108 -0.30 2.24 -4.56
CA MET A 108 0.20 3.55 -5.01
C MET A 108 0.35 4.54 -3.83
N PRO A 109 1.43 5.35 -3.80
CA PRO A 109 2.54 5.36 -4.76
C PRO A 109 3.51 4.18 -4.56
N PHE A 110 4.29 3.90 -5.60
CA PHE A 110 5.16 2.72 -5.63
C PHE A 110 6.51 2.98 -4.95
N CYS A 111 7.10 1.93 -4.38
CA CYS A 111 8.44 1.97 -3.82
C CYS A 111 9.20 0.70 -4.20
N ASN A 112 10.53 0.73 -4.05
CA ASN A 112 11.36 -0.44 -4.23
C ASN A 112 11.11 -1.47 -3.12
N TYR A 113 10.72 -2.70 -3.45
CA TYR A 113 10.60 -3.82 -2.50
C TYR A 113 11.90 -4.18 -1.77
N SER A 114 13.04 -3.68 -2.25
CA SER A 114 14.35 -3.82 -1.59
C SER A 114 14.80 -2.56 -0.83
N ALA A 115 13.95 -1.54 -0.69
CA ALA A 115 14.26 -0.37 0.14
C ALA A 115 14.62 -0.79 1.56
N GLY A 116 15.58 -0.10 2.18
CA GLY A 116 16.09 -0.43 3.51
C GLY A 116 17.14 -1.56 3.56
N LYS A 117 17.29 -2.41 2.54
CA LYS A 117 18.23 -3.56 2.58
C LYS A 117 19.70 -3.13 2.65
N ASN A 118 20.05 -1.99 2.07
CA ASN A 118 21.39 -1.41 2.15
C ASN A 118 21.61 -0.59 3.45
N GLY A 119 20.64 -0.58 4.36
CA GLY A 119 20.70 0.16 5.62
C GLY A 119 20.30 1.64 5.51
N THR A 120 19.87 2.12 4.35
CA THR A 120 19.41 3.50 4.13
C THR A 120 17.90 3.55 3.85
N GLU A 121 17.28 4.66 4.23
CA GLU A 121 15.90 4.97 3.86
C GLU A 121 15.83 5.50 2.41
N GLY A 122 14.62 5.52 1.84
CA GLY A 122 14.31 6.04 0.52
C GLY A 122 13.95 4.95 -0.49
N CYS A 123 13.03 5.29 -1.40
CA CYS A 123 12.62 4.40 -2.49
C CYS A 123 13.64 4.37 -3.65
N GLY A 124 14.55 5.35 -3.66
CA GLY A 124 15.58 5.52 -4.68
C GLY A 124 15.08 6.28 -5.90
N GLU A 125 16.00 6.96 -6.58
CA GLU A 125 15.72 7.87 -7.70
C GLU A 125 14.85 7.24 -8.79
N VAL A 126 15.07 5.96 -9.12
CA VAL A 126 14.27 5.24 -10.13
C VAL A 126 12.77 5.24 -9.80
N PHE A 127 12.41 4.99 -8.54
CA PHE A 127 11.00 4.98 -8.12
C PHE A 127 10.46 6.39 -7.89
N GLU A 128 11.29 7.31 -7.42
CA GLU A 128 10.92 8.73 -7.28
C GLU A 128 10.58 9.36 -8.64
N GLU A 129 11.41 9.12 -9.67
CA GLU A 129 11.16 9.54 -11.05
C GLU A 129 9.93 8.85 -11.66
N PHE A 130 9.75 7.55 -11.38
CA PHE A 130 8.57 6.82 -11.80
C PHE A 130 7.30 7.48 -11.24
N ASN A 131 7.25 7.72 -9.93
CA ASN A 131 6.13 8.38 -9.27
C ASN A 131 5.94 9.84 -9.72
N ASN A 132 7.01 10.57 -10.05
CA ASN A 132 6.91 11.92 -10.63
C ASN A 132 6.13 11.90 -11.96
N ARG A 133 6.31 10.85 -12.77
CA ARG A 133 5.57 10.67 -14.02
C ARG A 133 4.13 10.19 -13.82
N LEU A 134 3.78 9.71 -12.62
CA LEU A 134 2.42 9.32 -12.24
C LEU A 134 1.60 10.46 -11.62
N GLN A 135 2.19 11.65 -11.42
CA GLN A 135 1.49 12.81 -10.88
C GLN A 135 0.14 13.15 -11.58
N PRO A 136 -0.01 13.03 -12.91
CA PRO A 136 -1.31 13.24 -13.56
C PRO A 136 -2.42 12.27 -13.09
N LEU A 137 -2.06 11.03 -12.75
CA LEU A 137 -2.96 10.03 -12.18
C LEU A 137 -3.27 10.36 -10.72
N TYR A 138 -2.23 10.61 -9.92
CA TYR A 138 -2.37 10.96 -8.50
C TYR A 138 -3.21 12.22 -8.27
N ALA A 139 -3.14 13.19 -9.19
CA ALA A 139 -3.98 14.38 -9.16
C ALA A 139 -5.50 14.09 -9.29
N LYS A 140 -5.91 12.86 -9.62
CA LYS A 140 -7.32 12.45 -9.65
C LYS A 140 -7.77 11.75 -8.37
N ALA A 141 -6.84 11.23 -7.58
CA ALA A 141 -7.11 10.52 -6.34
C ALA A 141 -7.59 11.43 -5.21
N THR A 142 -8.19 10.82 -4.19
CA THR A 142 -8.63 11.48 -2.95
C THR A 142 -7.98 10.88 -1.70
N ALA A 143 -7.25 9.78 -1.83
CA ALA A 143 -6.37 9.21 -0.82
C ALA A 143 -5.23 8.42 -1.47
N PHE A 144 -4.20 8.02 -0.71
CA PHE A 144 -3.20 7.05 -1.15
C PHE A 144 -3.29 5.76 -0.35
N TYR A 145 -2.95 4.65 -1.02
CA TYR A 145 -3.03 3.29 -0.50
C TYR A 145 -1.72 2.50 -0.65
N PRO A 146 -0.57 3.00 -0.15
CA PRO A 146 0.69 2.29 -0.29
C PRO A 146 0.67 0.96 0.48
N SER A 147 1.25 -0.07 -0.13
CA SER A 147 1.48 -1.35 0.54
C SER A 147 2.76 -1.27 1.36
N ILE A 148 2.67 -1.57 2.65
CA ILE A 148 3.81 -1.64 3.57
C ILE A 148 4.09 -3.08 4.01
N TYR A 149 3.68 -4.06 3.20
CA TYR A 149 3.87 -5.48 3.48
C TYR A 149 5.37 -5.77 3.64
N LEU A 150 5.75 -6.35 4.77
CA LEU A 150 7.15 -6.64 5.04
C LEU A 150 7.67 -7.70 4.06
N PRO A 151 8.83 -7.47 3.41
CA PRO A 151 9.38 -8.42 2.44
C PRO A 151 9.75 -9.79 3.02
N SER A 152 9.89 -9.88 4.35
CA SER A 152 10.24 -11.10 5.07
C SER A 152 9.88 -11.01 6.54
N ARG A 153 9.59 -12.14 7.16
CA ARG A 153 9.45 -12.28 8.61
C ARG A 153 10.80 -12.09 9.31
N LYS A 154 10.79 -11.66 10.58
CA LYS A 154 12.01 -11.33 11.35
C LYS A 154 12.87 -10.35 10.57
N SER A 155 12.22 -9.34 10.00
CA SER A 155 12.81 -8.35 9.09
C SER A 155 13.94 -7.54 9.73
N GLY A 156 13.97 -7.48 11.07
CA GLY A 156 14.92 -6.67 11.82
C GLY A 156 14.82 -5.21 11.40
N ARG A 157 15.95 -4.49 11.48
CA ARG A 157 16.02 -3.07 11.11
C ARG A 157 15.53 -2.79 9.69
N THR A 158 15.71 -3.72 8.75
CA THR A 158 15.31 -3.58 7.35
C THR A 158 13.81 -3.37 7.19
N GLY A 159 12.98 -4.03 8.01
CA GLY A 159 11.51 -3.87 7.94
C GLY A 159 11.09 -2.44 8.28
N CYS A 160 11.66 -1.88 9.35
CA CYS A 160 11.42 -0.49 9.73
C CYS A 160 11.86 0.49 8.62
N LEU A 161 13.07 0.32 8.08
CA LEU A 161 13.57 1.16 7.00
C LEU A 161 12.71 1.06 5.73
N TYR A 162 12.24 -0.14 5.39
CA TYR A 162 11.35 -0.35 4.25
C TYR A 162 10.04 0.42 4.41
N VAL A 163 9.34 0.24 5.54
CA VAL A 163 8.07 0.92 5.83
C VAL A 163 8.27 2.44 5.85
N THR A 164 9.35 2.91 6.48
CA THR A 164 9.72 4.33 6.48
C THR A 164 9.90 4.87 5.07
N SER A 165 10.61 4.14 4.20
CA SER A 165 10.88 4.54 2.82
C SER A 165 9.59 4.67 2.01
N VAL A 166 8.70 3.67 2.09
CA VAL A 166 7.39 3.69 1.42
C VAL A 166 6.57 4.90 1.86
N LEU A 167 6.56 5.20 3.16
CA LEU A 167 5.77 6.29 3.72
C LEU A 167 6.35 7.68 3.46
N GLN A 168 7.68 7.81 3.39
CA GLN A 168 8.33 9.04 2.93
C GLN A 168 7.92 9.35 1.50
N GLU A 169 7.93 8.35 0.63
CA GLU A 169 7.54 8.53 -0.77
C GLU A 169 6.05 8.84 -0.92
N ALA A 170 5.20 8.18 -0.12
CA ALA A 170 3.78 8.48 -0.06
C ALA A 170 3.51 9.94 0.31
N LYS A 171 4.22 10.46 1.33
CA LYS A 171 4.13 11.86 1.74
C LYS A 171 4.67 12.82 0.69
N ARG A 172 5.80 12.51 0.07
CA ARG A 172 6.40 13.32 -1.00
C ARG A 172 5.43 13.46 -2.18
N CYS A 173 4.78 12.37 -2.58
CA CYS A 173 3.78 12.40 -3.64
C CYS A 173 2.51 13.15 -3.24
N ALA A 174 2.15 13.17 -1.95
CA ALA A 174 0.93 13.80 -1.44
C ALA A 174 1.09 15.29 -1.15
N GLU A 175 2.33 15.80 -1.06
CA GLU A 175 2.66 17.16 -0.61
C GLU A 175 1.85 18.25 -1.34
N ASN A 176 1.73 18.14 -2.66
CA ASN A 176 0.97 19.11 -3.48
C ASN A 176 -0.51 18.76 -3.69
N LEU A 177 -0.95 17.60 -3.19
CA LEU A 177 -2.31 17.08 -3.40
C LEU A 177 -3.18 17.23 -2.14
N SER A 178 -2.57 17.38 -0.96
CA SER A 178 -3.29 17.49 0.32
C SER A 178 -4.27 16.34 0.58
N ILE A 179 -3.93 15.12 0.13
CA ILE A 179 -4.73 13.92 0.31
C ILE A 179 -4.25 13.09 1.51
N SER A 180 -5.15 12.26 2.04
CA SER A 180 -4.86 11.36 3.17
C SER A 180 -4.14 10.09 2.70
N ILE A 181 -3.32 9.50 3.57
CA ILE A 181 -2.59 8.24 3.33
C ILE A 181 -3.15 7.18 4.27
N PHE A 182 -3.59 6.06 3.70
CA PHE A 182 -4.01 4.86 4.43
C PHE A 182 -3.15 3.69 3.98
N THR A 183 -2.41 3.06 4.88
CA THR A 183 -1.52 1.98 4.47
C THR A 183 -2.24 0.65 4.35
N PHE A 184 -1.83 -0.17 3.39
CA PHE A 184 -2.14 -1.60 3.41
C PHE A 184 -1.05 -2.33 4.19
N ASN A 185 -1.45 -3.03 5.24
CA ASN A 185 -0.57 -3.80 6.11
C ASN A 185 -1.01 -5.26 6.18
N ASP A 186 -0.09 -6.17 5.86
CA ASP A 186 -0.27 -7.59 6.07
C ASP A 186 0.16 -7.94 7.51
N ILE A 187 -0.31 -9.07 8.02
CA ILE A 187 0.09 -9.65 9.30
C ILE A 187 0.80 -10.99 9.12
N GLU A 188 0.93 -11.46 7.89
CA GLU A 188 1.50 -12.74 7.50
C GLU A 188 2.59 -12.56 6.42
N CYS A 189 3.59 -13.43 6.42
CA CYS A 189 4.57 -13.56 5.34
C CYS A 189 4.41 -14.95 4.72
N PHE A 190 3.95 -15.01 3.47
CA PHE A 190 3.78 -16.25 2.69
C PHE A 190 2.98 -17.33 3.46
N PRO A 191 1.70 -17.07 3.80
CA PRO A 191 0.90 -17.92 4.71
C PRO A 191 0.70 -19.37 4.27
N LEU A 192 0.91 -19.66 2.98
CA LEU A 192 0.77 -21.00 2.42
C LEU A 192 2.08 -21.81 2.40
N GLU A 193 3.19 -21.18 2.77
CA GLU A 193 4.54 -21.77 2.71
C GLU A 193 5.12 -22.02 4.12
N SER A 194 4.45 -21.54 5.18
CA SER A 194 4.93 -21.62 6.56
C SER A 194 3.83 -22.06 7.52
N ALA A 195 4.19 -22.92 8.48
CA ALA A 195 3.31 -23.30 9.60
C ALA A 195 3.14 -22.18 10.64
N ASP A 196 4.04 -21.19 10.66
CA ASP A 196 3.95 -19.98 11.48
C ASP A 196 4.25 -18.78 10.58
N PRO A 197 3.24 -18.31 9.83
CA PRO A 197 3.44 -17.24 8.85
C PRO A 197 3.34 -15.84 9.45
N TYR A 198 2.84 -15.72 10.68
CA TYR A 198 2.52 -14.43 11.25
C TYR A 198 3.75 -13.59 11.59
N TYR A 199 3.60 -12.28 11.49
CA TYR A 199 4.62 -11.31 11.88
C TYR A 199 5.06 -11.56 13.32
N THR A 200 6.33 -11.35 13.60
CA THR A 200 6.78 -11.24 15.00
C THR A 200 6.25 -9.95 15.62
N GLN A 201 6.32 -9.82 16.95
CA GLN A 201 5.98 -8.55 17.61
C GLN A 201 6.86 -7.38 17.14
N ASP A 202 8.12 -7.66 16.80
CA ASP A 202 9.04 -6.69 16.22
C ASP A 202 8.59 -6.29 14.82
N ASP A 203 8.20 -7.25 13.97
CA ASP A 203 7.66 -6.98 12.63
C ASP A 203 6.36 -6.16 12.68
N LEU A 204 5.44 -6.47 13.60
CA LEU A 204 4.24 -5.64 13.84
C LEU A 204 4.62 -4.22 14.28
N SER A 205 5.67 -4.07 15.08
CA SER A 205 6.14 -2.75 15.51
C SER A 205 6.78 -1.99 14.34
N HIS A 206 7.58 -2.66 13.51
CA HIS A 206 8.19 -2.07 12.32
C HIS A 206 7.16 -1.62 11.27
N SER A 207 5.96 -2.21 11.27
CA SER A 207 4.85 -1.81 10.43
C SER A 207 3.93 -0.79 11.10
N LEU A 208 3.13 -1.23 12.09
CA LEU A 208 2.07 -0.42 12.69
C LEU A 208 2.61 0.78 13.47
N ASN A 209 3.68 0.62 14.27
CA ASN A 209 4.23 1.76 15.01
C ASN A 209 4.86 2.76 14.07
N THR A 210 5.59 2.30 13.04
CA THR A 210 6.19 3.19 12.04
C THR A 210 5.11 3.99 11.32
N ALA A 211 4.05 3.34 10.83
CA ALA A 211 2.91 4.02 10.22
C ALA A 211 2.28 5.08 11.16
N PHE A 212 2.01 4.71 12.40
CA PHE A 212 1.43 5.60 13.41
C PHE A 212 2.32 6.81 13.72
N VAL A 213 3.62 6.57 13.93
CA VAL A 213 4.62 7.60 14.24
C VAL A 213 4.84 8.53 13.06
N MET A 214 4.79 8.00 11.84
CA MET A 214 4.80 8.80 10.61
C MET A 214 3.49 9.54 10.38
N GLY A 215 2.45 9.33 11.18
CA GLY A 215 1.24 10.14 11.15
C GLY A 215 0.41 9.96 9.89
N VAL A 216 0.37 8.75 9.33
CA VAL A 216 -0.65 8.39 8.33
C VAL A 216 -2.03 8.34 8.98
N GLN A 217 -3.10 8.48 8.20
CA GLN A 217 -4.47 8.61 8.70
C GLN A 217 -5.06 7.29 9.18
N GLY A 218 -4.57 6.17 8.66
CA GLY A 218 -4.97 4.85 9.14
C GLY A 218 -4.20 3.71 8.47
N THR A 219 -4.47 2.50 8.94
CA THR A 219 -3.92 1.26 8.41
C THR A 219 -5.04 0.27 8.16
N ILE A 220 -5.05 -0.32 6.97
CA ILE A 220 -5.93 -1.41 6.54
C ILE A 220 -5.18 -2.71 6.80
N ILE A 221 -5.73 -3.58 7.64
CA ILE A 221 -5.20 -4.93 7.83
C ILE A 221 -5.78 -5.82 6.73
N TRP A 222 -4.91 -6.47 5.96
CA TRP A 222 -5.31 -7.34 4.86
C TRP A 222 -4.72 -8.73 5.04
N SER A 223 -5.48 -9.75 4.65
CA SER A 223 -5.03 -11.13 4.54
C SER A 223 -5.76 -11.79 3.36
N SER A 224 -5.15 -12.83 2.79
CA SER A 224 -5.69 -13.54 1.63
C SER A 224 -6.91 -14.37 2.02
N SER A 225 -7.92 -14.43 1.15
CA SER A 225 -9.05 -15.36 1.31
C SER A 225 -8.69 -16.82 0.99
N LYS A 226 -7.49 -17.06 0.44
CA LYS A 226 -7.05 -18.40 0.04
C LYS A 226 -6.86 -19.28 1.27
N ASP A 227 -7.57 -20.41 1.30
CA ASP A 227 -7.57 -21.37 2.40
C ASP A 227 -8.05 -20.78 3.75
N MET A 228 -8.93 -19.77 3.70
CA MET A 228 -9.48 -19.10 4.88
C MET A 228 -10.19 -20.06 5.86
N VAL A 229 -10.77 -21.16 5.37
CA VAL A 229 -11.41 -22.18 6.23
C VAL A 229 -10.42 -22.75 7.26
N ASN A 230 -9.16 -22.95 6.86
CA ASN A 230 -8.13 -23.49 7.74
C ASN A 230 -7.35 -22.39 8.48
N GLN A 231 -7.24 -21.19 7.89
CA GLN A 231 -6.46 -20.09 8.47
C GLN A 231 -7.25 -19.21 9.45
N CYS A 232 -8.59 -19.23 9.40
CA CYS A 232 -9.45 -18.29 10.15
C CYS A 232 -9.14 -18.27 11.67
N HIS A 233 -8.98 -19.44 12.29
CA HIS A 233 -8.64 -19.51 13.73
C HIS A 233 -7.25 -18.93 14.02
N GLY A 234 -6.24 -19.23 13.19
CA GLY A 234 -4.90 -18.70 13.37
C GLY A 234 -4.86 -17.17 13.23
N ILE A 235 -5.55 -16.64 12.21
CA ILE A 235 -5.67 -15.19 12.00
C ILE A 235 -6.39 -14.54 13.19
N GLY A 236 -7.52 -15.12 13.61
CA GLY A 236 -8.29 -14.63 14.76
C GLY A 236 -7.48 -14.60 16.06
N ASP A 237 -6.79 -15.70 16.37
CA ASP A 237 -5.93 -15.81 17.54
C ASP A 237 -4.78 -14.80 17.49
N TYR A 238 -4.16 -14.63 16.31
CA TYR A 238 -3.07 -13.67 16.13
C TYR A 238 -3.54 -12.22 16.30
N VAL A 239 -4.69 -11.87 15.72
CA VAL A 239 -5.28 -10.52 15.85
C VAL A 239 -5.57 -10.22 17.32
N LEU A 240 -6.29 -11.10 18.02
CA LEU A 240 -6.66 -10.90 19.42
C LEU A 240 -5.43 -10.84 20.35
N LYS A 241 -4.40 -11.64 20.06
CA LYS A 241 -3.22 -11.76 20.92
C LYS A 241 -2.18 -10.67 20.67
N TYR A 242 -2.03 -10.19 19.44
CA TYR A 242 -0.92 -9.31 19.07
C TYR A 242 -1.35 -8.00 18.41
N VAL A 243 -2.26 -8.04 17.43
CA VAL A 243 -2.66 -6.83 16.68
C VAL A 243 -3.53 -5.91 17.55
N ASP A 244 -4.56 -6.46 18.20
CA ASP A 244 -5.50 -5.69 19.01
C ASP A 244 -4.80 -4.95 20.17
N PRO A 245 -3.97 -5.61 21.00
CA PRO A 245 -3.21 -4.92 22.05
C PRO A 245 -2.31 -3.82 21.49
N LYS A 246 -1.67 -4.05 20.33
CA LYS A 246 -0.81 -3.05 19.67
C LYS A 246 -1.60 -1.81 19.24
N VAL A 247 -2.77 -2.00 18.64
CA VAL A 247 -3.65 -0.90 18.22
C VAL A 247 -4.14 -0.11 19.43
N VAL A 248 -4.51 -0.78 20.53
CA VAL A 248 -4.91 -0.12 21.78
C VAL A 248 -3.76 0.69 22.38
N GLU A 249 -2.54 0.14 22.42
CA GLU A 249 -1.32 0.84 22.85
C GLU A 249 -1.12 2.15 22.06
N LEU A 250 -1.12 2.07 20.72
CA LEU A 250 -0.90 3.22 19.84
C LEU A 250 -1.98 4.30 20.01
N LYS A 251 -3.26 3.92 20.05
CA LYS A 251 -4.37 4.85 20.28
C LYS A 251 -4.31 5.51 21.66
N THR A 252 -3.88 4.77 22.68
CA THR A 252 -3.71 5.30 24.04
C THR A 252 -2.57 6.31 24.08
N CYS A 253 -1.44 6.00 23.45
CA CYS A 253 -0.30 6.92 23.36
C CYS A 253 -0.59 8.20 22.58
N ASP A 254 -1.56 8.19 21.66
CA ASP A 254 -2.03 9.40 20.99
C ASP A 254 -2.77 10.35 21.94
N LYS A 255 -3.57 9.78 22.87
CA LYS A 255 -4.49 10.53 23.74
C LYS A 255 -3.89 10.97 25.07
N ILE A 256 -2.95 10.21 25.63
CA ILE A 256 -2.48 10.41 27.01
C ILE A 256 -0.99 10.76 27.05
N GLU A 257 -0.61 11.68 27.95
CA GLU A 257 0.78 12.00 28.30
C GLU A 257 1.32 11.04 29.36
N LEU A 258 1.50 9.77 28.97
CA LEU A 258 2.19 8.78 29.80
C LEU A 258 3.69 8.78 29.47
N LYS A 259 4.54 8.68 30.51
CA LYS A 259 6.01 8.56 30.35
C LYS A 259 6.42 7.41 29.43
N THR A 260 5.67 6.32 29.41
CA THR A 260 5.89 5.15 28.53
C THR A 260 5.63 5.48 27.05
N CYS A 261 4.77 6.46 26.77
CA CYS A 261 4.47 6.95 25.44
C CYS A 261 5.39 8.10 24.99
N ASP A 262 6.27 8.60 25.87
CA ASP A 262 7.17 9.73 25.56
C ASP A 262 8.04 9.44 24.34
N LYS A 263 8.52 8.21 24.18
CA LYS A 263 9.34 7.83 23.02
C LYS A 263 8.54 7.93 21.72
N ILE A 264 7.36 7.31 21.68
CA ILE A 264 6.45 7.33 20.51
C ILE A 264 6.05 8.78 20.18
N ARG A 265 5.64 9.57 21.19
CA ARG A 265 5.24 10.97 21.01
C ARG A 265 6.40 11.86 20.58
N ARG A 266 7.62 11.67 21.11
CA ARG A 266 8.82 12.42 20.70
C ARG A 266 9.18 12.13 19.24
N ILE A 267 9.13 10.88 18.80
CA ILE A 267 9.42 10.54 17.40
C ILE A 267 8.34 11.13 16.49
N LYS A 268 7.05 11.00 16.87
CA LYS A 268 5.92 11.57 16.11
C LYS A 268 5.97 13.10 16.00
N LYS A 269 6.26 13.81 17.10
CA LYS A 269 6.36 15.29 17.13
C LYS A 269 7.54 15.82 16.32
N ARG A 270 8.65 15.08 16.25
CA ARG A 270 9.84 15.54 15.54
C ARG A 270 9.67 15.50 14.04
N GLN A 271 8.86 14.59 13.49
CA GLN A 271 8.75 14.35 12.04
C GLN A 271 10.12 14.20 11.34
N ILE A 272 11.20 13.88 12.08
CA ILE A 272 12.56 13.79 11.53
C ILE A 272 12.71 12.38 10.93
N PRO A 273 12.82 12.25 9.59
CA PRO A 273 13.08 10.98 8.90
C PRO A 273 14.23 10.20 9.53
N ASP A 274 15.36 10.87 9.75
CA ASP A 274 16.62 10.30 10.23
C ASP A 274 16.60 9.77 11.67
N GLN A 275 15.50 9.93 12.41
CA GLN A 275 15.35 9.50 13.80
C GLN A 275 14.12 8.63 14.08
N ILE A 276 13.45 8.08 13.06
CA ILE A 276 12.64 6.89 13.32
C ILE A 276 13.64 5.83 13.78
N SER A 277 13.70 5.62 15.10
CA SER A 277 14.68 4.75 15.75
C SER A 277 14.40 3.29 15.35
N CYS A 278 14.71 2.93 14.10
CA CYS A 278 14.90 1.56 13.64
C CYS A 278 16.13 0.91 14.33
N ALA A 279 16.77 1.63 15.26
CA ALA A 279 17.71 1.08 16.21
C ALA A 279 16.99 0.03 17.07
N VAL A 280 17.21 -1.22 16.66
CA VAL A 280 17.04 -2.43 17.47
C VAL A 280 17.61 -2.16 18.85
N LYS A 281 16.77 -2.18 19.89
CA LYS A 281 17.21 -2.42 21.25
C LYS A 281 16.02 -2.84 22.10
N ASN A 282 16.08 -4.12 22.50
CA ASN A 282 15.75 -4.64 23.82
C ASN A 282 15.71 -3.51 24.86
N ASP A 283 14.54 -2.92 25.08
CA ASP A 283 14.29 -2.05 26.22
C ASP A 283 13.40 -2.85 27.18
N PRO A 284 13.92 -3.26 28.36
CA PRO A 284 13.11 -3.96 29.36
C PRO A 284 11.89 -3.15 29.84
N ALA A 285 11.78 -1.86 29.47
CA ALA A 285 10.57 -1.08 29.67
C ALA A 285 9.39 -1.49 28.77
N TYR A 286 9.61 -2.24 27.67
CA TYR A 286 8.53 -2.75 26.80
C TYR A 286 7.75 -3.89 27.46
N ASP A 287 8.43 -4.72 28.26
CA ASP A 287 7.83 -5.88 28.96
C ASP A 287 6.86 -5.47 30.09
N ASN A 288 6.91 -4.22 30.56
CA ASN A 288 6.07 -3.75 31.66
C ASN A 288 4.65 -3.31 31.23
N CYS A 289 4.33 -3.32 29.93
CA CYS A 289 2.99 -2.97 29.46
C CYS A 289 1.96 -4.10 29.67
N GLN A 290 2.39 -5.36 29.74
CA GLN A 290 1.46 -6.50 29.96
C GLN A 290 0.93 -6.58 31.40
N ASN A 291 1.64 -6.02 32.39
CA ASN A 291 1.28 -6.17 33.80
C ASN A 291 0.38 -5.06 34.36
N ALA A 292 0.07 -4.01 33.58
CA ALA A 292 -0.79 -2.90 34.00
C ALA A 292 -2.23 -2.98 33.46
N MET A 293 -2.56 -3.94 32.59
CA MET A 293 -3.90 -4.09 32.00
C MET A 293 -4.77 -5.20 32.62
N THR A 294 -4.34 -5.82 33.72
CA THR A 294 -5.11 -6.87 34.44
C THR A 294 -6.20 -6.34 35.38
N SER A 295 -6.62 -5.07 35.27
CA SER A 295 -7.68 -4.52 36.13
C SER A 295 -8.74 -3.71 35.39
N ILE A 296 -9.25 -4.20 34.27
CA ILE A 296 -10.56 -3.76 33.74
C ILE A 296 -11.35 -4.99 33.26
N ASN A 297 -12.35 -5.38 34.04
CA ASN A 297 -13.31 -6.45 33.75
C ASN A 297 -14.21 -6.10 32.55
N LYS A 298 -14.23 -6.99 31.53
CA LYS A 298 -15.36 -7.53 30.69
C LYS A 298 -16.43 -6.58 30.08
N PRO A 299 -17.25 -7.01 29.09
CA PRO A 299 -17.14 -8.09 28.08
C PRO A 299 -17.46 -7.60 26.63
N ALA A 300 -17.02 -8.31 25.59
CA ALA A 300 -17.60 -8.20 24.24
C ALA A 300 -17.45 -9.56 23.52
N ILE A 301 -18.50 -10.37 23.47
CA ILE A 301 -19.43 -10.57 22.34
C ILE A 301 -18.73 -11.22 21.14
N THR A 302 -18.85 -12.53 21.08
CA THR A 302 -18.67 -13.37 19.90
C THR A 302 -19.85 -13.17 18.95
N ALA A 303 -19.57 -13.00 17.66
CA ALA A 303 -20.55 -13.16 16.59
C ALA A 303 -20.06 -14.27 15.65
N LYS A 304 -20.98 -15.19 15.33
CA LYS A 304 -20.82 -16.28 14.37
C LYS A 304 -20.76 -15.78 12.94
#